data_AF-A0A1H7AHB4-F1
#
_entry.id   AF-A0A1H7AHB4-F1
#
_cell.length_a   1.000
_cell.length_b   1.000
_cell.length_c   1.000
_cell.angle_alpha   90.00
_cell.angle_beta   90.00
_cell.angle_gamma   90.00
#
_symmetry.space_group_name_H-M   'P 1'
#
loop_
_entity.id
_entity.type
_entity.pdbx_description
1 polymer ?
#
loop_
_entity_poly.entity_id
_entity_poly.type
_entity_poly.pdbx_seq_one_letter_code
_entity_poly.pdbx_strand_id
1 'polypeptide(L)'
;MQSALSAVLLDVPRAAAIWLSLLGVVMLAVTGLVLRPRLLRFDAGTRIRDAALPSRSEHADERRDQDRWAEEVMVAAERAEATARRRREEWLAALDEVAQAWQAYEAAETTLRRLSDAAAMPLPQTPRTPAEYADRERWLHRAALDAYWRRELPVEQLSDVFAHRGWDPRLHPVEQELLLHRAVRDHLLARQRAAREREQGARRAAELAAAAARSLRAETVAALLPATQERASVLPLSALGFSEQTREIPAVVVGRAPVAAY
;
A
#
# COMPACT_ATOMS: atom_id res chain seq x y z
N MET A 1 -5.24 69.36 81.99
CA MET A 1 -5.16 67.93 81.63
C MET A 1 -6.51 67.28 81.87
N GLN A 2 -7.41 67.25 80.88
CA GLN A 2 -8.69 66.48 80.96
C GLN A 2 -9.41 66.34 79.61
N SER A 3 -8.89 66.92 78.53
CA SER A 3 -9.45 66.86 77.17
C SER A 3 -8.94 65.69 76.31
N ALA A 4 -8.01 64.88 76.81
CA ALA A 4 -7.46 63.73 76.06
C ALA A 4 -8.16 62.39 76.35
N LEU A 5 -8.88 62.27 77.47
CA LEU A 5 -9.52 61.00 77.88
C LEU A 5 -10.91 60.79 77.28
N SER A 6 -11.60 61.86 76.85
CA SER A 6 -12.95 61.79 76.27
C SER A 6 -12.98 61.38 74.80
N ALA A 7 -11.87 61.53 74.06
CA ALA A 7 -11.77 61.08 72.67
C ALA A 7 -11.53 59.56 72.57
N VAL A 8 -10.83 58.96 73.52
CA VAL A 8 -10.46 57.52 73.49
C VAL A 8 -11.62 56.61 73.91
N LEU A 9 -12.55 57.09 74.75
CA LEU A 9 -13.68 56.30 75.25
C LEU A 9 -14.87 56.18 74.27
N LEU A 10 -14.94 57.03 73.23
CA LEU A 10 -16.02 56.99 72.23
C LEU A 10 -15.68 56.21 70.95
N ASP A 11 -14.39 55.96 70.66
CA ASP A 11 -13.98 55.18 69.48
C ASP A 11 -14.06 53.65 69.72
N VAL A 12 -13.87 53.20 70.96
CA VAL A 12 -13.95 51.79 71.35
C VAL A 12 -15.34 51.16 71.10
N PRO A 13 -16.48 51.78 71.49
CA PRO A 13 -17.80 51.18 71.22
C PRO A 13 -18.16 51.16 69.73
N ARG A 14 -17.62 52.08 68.93
CA ARG A 14 -17.92 52.16 67.48
C ARG A 14 -17.19 51.07 66.69
N ALA A 15 -15.93 50.79 67.03
CA ALA A 15 -15.18 49.67 66.48
C ALA A 15 -15.82 48.32 66.87
N ALA A 16 -16.28 48.19 68.11
CA ALA A 16 -16.97 46.98 68.59
C ALA A 16 -18.29 46.72 67.83
N ALA A 17 -19.07 47.76 67.52
CA ALA A 17 -20.30 47.63 66.75
C ALA A 17 -20.08 47.15 65.32
N ILE A 18 -19.01 47.60 64.65
CA ILE A 18 -18.62 47.16 63.31
C ILE A 18 -18.17 45.70 63.35
N TRP A 19 -17.38 45.32 64.35
CA TRP A 19 -16.96 43.92 64.51
C TRP A 19 -18.13 42.99 64.80
N LEU A 20 -19.07 43.39 65.66
CA LEU A 20 -20.25 42.58 65.98
C LEU A 20 -21.22 42.45 64.78
N SER A 21 -21.36 43.49 63.96
CA SER A 21 -22.18 43.39 62.74
C SER A 21 -21.54 42.48 61.70
N LEU A 22 -20.21 42.56 61.51
CA LEU A 22 -19.45 41.62 60.68
C LEU A 22 -19.55 40.19 61.19
N LEU A 23 -19.40 39.98 62.50
CA LEU A 23 -19.52 38.67 63.11
C LEU A 23 -20.94 38.11 62.98
N GLY A 24 -21.96 38.98 63.11
CA GLY A 24 -23.35 38.63 62.88
C GLY A 24 -23.64 38.22 61.43
N VAL A 25 -23.11 38.95 60.45
CA VAL A 25 -23.25 38.61 59.01
C VAL A 25 -22.54 37.30 58.69
N VAL A 26 -21.33 37.09 59.21
CA VAL A 26 -20.59 35.83 59.05
C VAL A 26 -21.34 34.68 59.72
N MET A 27 -21.85 34.88 60.94
CA MET A 27 -22.62 33.87 61.64
C MET A 27 -23.91 33.53 60.90
N LEU A 28 -24.62 34.52 60.35
CA LEU A 28 -25.81 34.30 59.50
C LEU A 28 -25.48 33.55 58.21
N ALA A 29 -24.36 33.87 57.56
CA ALA A 29 -23.89 33.18 56.36
C ALA A 29 -23.52 31.72 56.66
N VAL A 30 -22.79 31.48 57.75
CA VAL A 30 -22.40 30.13 58.20
C VAL A 30 -23.63 29.34 58.65
N THR A 31 -24.53 29.95 59.41
CA THR A 31 -25.78 29.33 59.88
C THR A 31 -26.67 28.98 58.71
N GLY A 32 -26.81 29.87 57.72
CA GLY A 32 -27.50 29.58 56.46
C GLY A 32 -26.87 28.43 55.67
N LEU A 33 -25.54 28.37 55.63
CA LEU A 33 -24.77 27.31 54.95
C LEU A 33 -24.93 25.94 55.64
N VAL A 34 -24.96 25.92 56.97
CA VAL A 34 -25.09 24.70 57.79
C VAL A 34 -26.53 24.18 57.84
N LEU A 35 -27.54 25.05 57.86
CA LEU A 35 -28.96 24.66 57.90
C LEU A 35 -29.55 24.29 56.52
N ARG A 36 -28.96 24.75 55.41
CA ARG A 36 -29.42 24.41 54.05
C ARG A 36 -28.30 23.86 53.12
N PRO A 37 -27.60 22.78 53.50
CA PRO A 37 -26.53 22.20 52.69
C PRO A 37 -27.03 21.57 51.37
N ARG A 38 -28.34 21.29 51.29
CA ARG A 38 -28.99 20.68 50.12
C ARG A 38 -29.31 21.66 48.99
N LEU A 39 -29.50 22.95 49.25
CA LEU A 39 -29.92 23.89 48.19
C LEU A 39 -28.76 24.38 47.31
N LEU A 40 -27.52 24.34 47.81
CA LEU A 40 -26.32 24.73 47.04
C LEU A 40 -25.56 23.53 46.45
N ARG A 41 -25.70 22.32 47.01
CA ARG A 41 -25.09 21.09 46.45
C ARG A 41 -25.91 20.43 45.33
N PHE A 42 -27.16 20.84 45.11
CA PHE A 42 -28.09 20.14 44.21
C PHE A 42 -28.00 20.51 42.71
N ASP A 43 -27.13 21.45 42.32
CA ASP A 43 -27.08 21.88 40.91
C ASP A 43 -25.66 22.04 40.36
N ALA A 44 -24.67 22.39 41.21
CA ALA A 44 -23.29 22.54 40.75
C ALA A 44 -22.67 21.19 40.31
N GLY A 45 -22.87 20.13 41.09
CA GLY A 45 -22.32 18.80 40.76
C GLY A 45 -23.01 18.13 39.57
N THR A 46 -24.31 18.34 39.41
CA THR A 46 -25.08 17.83 38.27
C THR A 46 -24.84 18.65 37.00
N ARG A 47 -24.74 19.98 37.06
CA ARG A 47 -24.40 20.81 35.89
C ARG A 47 -22.96 20.63 35.42
N ILE A 48 -22.00 20.45 36.32
CA ILE A 48 -20.61 20.13 35.91
C ILE A 48 -20.57 18.73 35.27
N ARG A 49 -21.36 17.78 35.78
CA ARG A 49 -21.48 16.44 35.19
C ARG A 49 -22.24 16.45 33.85
N ASP A 50 -23.30 17.24 33.73
CA ASP A 50 -24.07 17.42 32.48
C ASP A 50 -23.31 18.26 31.44
N ALA A 51 -22.43 19.17 31.86
CA ALA A 51 -21.53 19.90 30.96
C ALA A 51 -20.29 19.08 30.56
N ALA A 52 -19.95 18.04 31.33
CA ALA A 52 -18.86 17.09 31.01
C ALA A 52 -19.36 15.86 30.23
N LEU A 53 -20.67 15.61 30.20
CA LEU A 53 -21.30 14.60 29.36
C LEU A 53 -21.56 15.22 27.98
N PRO A 54 -21.09 14.60 26.88
CA PRO A 54 -21.33 15.15 25.57
C PRO A 54 -22.84 15.32 25.34
N SER A 55 -23.22 16.46 24.80
CA SER A 55 -24.63 16.80 24.62
C SER A 55 -25.29 15.78 23.67
N ARG A 56 -26.62 15.61 23.75
CA ARG A 56 -27.35 14.75 22.78
C ARG A 56 -27.13 15.22 21.33
N SER A 57 -26.92 16.51 21.13
CA SER A 57 -26.52 17.12 19.85
C SER A 57 -25.14 16.64 19.41
N GLU A 58 -24.13 16.68 20.28
CA GLU A 58 -22.77 16.20 19.96
C GLU A 58 -22.75 14.72 19.57
N HIS A 59 -23.50 13.87 20.28
CA HIS A 59 -23.63 12.45 19.90
C HIS A 59 -24.34 12.26 18.55
N ALA A 60 -25.25 13.17 18.17
CA ALA A 60 -25.91 13.11 16.86
C ALA A 60 -24.98 13.61 15.74
N ASP A 61 -24.13 14.59 16.03
CA ASP A 61 -23.09 15.09 15.12
C ASP A 61 -22.01 14.02 14.89
N GLU A 62 -21.49 13.40 15.96
CA GLU A 62 -20.52 12.30 15.87
C GLU A 62 -21.04 11.12 15.03
N ARG A 63 -22.31 10.76 15.19
CA ARG A 63 -22.94 9.71 14.36
C ARG A 63 -23.03 10.11 12.90
N ARG A 64 -23.42 11.35 12.60
CA ARG A 64 -23.47 11.86 11.22
C ARG A 64 -22.10 11.87 10.57
N ASP A 65 -21.06 12.22 11.32
CA ASP A 65 -19.69 12.20 10.83
C ASP A 65 -19.16 10.76 10.65
N GLN A 66 -19.51 9.83 11.54
CA GLN A 66 -19.24 8.39 11.36
C GLN A 66 -19.94 7.83 10.11
N ASP A 67 -21.21 8.16 9.91
CA ASP A 67 -21.99 7.72 8.74
C ASP A 67 -21.36 8.26 7.43
N ARG A 68 -20.96 9.55 7.42
CA ARG A 68 -20.27 10.16 6.27
C ARG A 68 -18.93 9.47 5.98
N TRP A 69 -18.14 9.24 7.03
CA TRP A 69 -16.85 8.57 6.87
C TRP A 69 -17.01 7.12 6.37
N ALA A 70 -18.00 6.38 6.89
CA ALA A 70 -18.29 5.04 6.41
C ALA A 70 -18.69 5.02 4.93
N GLU A 71 -19.50 6.00 4.49
CA GLU A 71 -19.84 6.18 3.08
C GLU A 71 -18.60 6.48 2.22
N GLU A 72 -17.73 7.39 2.64
CA GLU A 72 -16.48 7.72 1.93
C GLU A 72 -15.56 6.50 1.77
N VAL A 73 -15.38 5.73 2.85
CA VAL A 73 -14.55 4.51 2.84
C VAL A 73 -15.16 3.43 1.96
N MET A 74 -16.50 3.29 1.94
CA MET A 74 -17.19 2.36 1.05
C MET A 74 -16.95 2.71 -0.42
N VAL A 75 -17.11 3.99 -0.79
CA VAL A 75 -16.82 4.46 -2.16
C VAL A 75 -15.35 4.24 -2.53
N ALA A 76 -14.43 4.48 -1.61
CA ALA A 76 -13.01 4.22 -1.82
C ALA A 76 -12.73 2.72 -2.05
N ALA A 77 -13.34 1.85 -1.24
CA ALA A 77 -13.22 0.40 -1.37
C ALA A 77 -13.77 -0.10 -2.73
N GLU A 78 -14.94 0.38 -3.16
CA GLU A 78 -15.51 0.04 -4.47
C GLU A 78 -14.59 0.44 -5.63
N ARG A 79 -14.03 1.65 -5.59
CA ARG A 79 -13.07 2.14 -6.60
C ARG A 79 -11.78 1.33 -6.60
N ALA A 80 -11.29 0.93 -5.42
CA ALA A 80 -10.12 0.09 -5.29
C ALA A 80 -10.36 -1.33 -5.83
N GLU A 81 -11.52 -1.91 -5.58
CA GLU A 81 -11.91 -3.20 -6.16
C GLU A 81 -12.01 -3.13 -7.68
N ALA A 82 -12.64 -2.09 -8.23
CA ALA A 82 -12.70 -1.89 -9.67
C ALA A 82 -11.29 -1.77 -10.28
N THR A 83 -10.40 -1.05 -9.61
CA THR A 83 -8.99 -0.93 -10.03
C THR A 83 -8.28 -2.28 -9.96
N ALA A 84 -8.47 -3.06 -8.89
CA ALA A 84 -7.87 -4.39 -8.74
C ALA A 84 -8.33 -5.35 -9.85
N ARG A 85 -9.62 -5.32 -10.23
CA ARG A 85 -10.16 -6.10 -11.36
C ARG A 85 -9.49 -5.71 -12.68
N ARG A 86 -9.42 -4.41 -12.99
CA ARG A 86 -8.75 -3.93 -14.20
C ARG A 86 -7.28 -4.35 -14.25
N ARG A 87 -6.54 -4.20 -13.15
CA ARG A 87 -5.12 -4.63 -13.09
C ARG A 87 -4.97 -6.13 -13.25
N ARG A 88 -5.92 -6.91 -12.76
CA ARG A 88 -5.93 -8.37 -12.95
C ARG A 88 -6.13 -8.73 -14.41
N GLU A 89 -7.04 -8.06 -15.10
CA GLU A 89 -7.26 -8.22 -16.55
C GLU A 89 -6.00 -7.83 -17.35
N GLU A 90 -5.38 -6.68 -17.03
CA GLU A 90 -4.11 -6.25 -17.62
C GLU A 90 -3.00 -7.30 -17.41
N TRP A 91 -2.90 -7.90 -16.22
CA TRP A 91 -1.94 -8.96 -15.93
C TRP A 91 -2.23 -10.24 -16.72
N LEU A 92 -3.49 -10.65 -16.84
CA LEU A 92 -3.88 -11.82 -17.64
C LEU A 92 -3.54 -11.61 -19.13
N ALA A 93 -3.81 -10.43 -19.68
CA ALA A 93 -3.42 -10.10 -21.05
C ALA A 93 -1.89 -10.16 -21.23
N ALA A 94 -1.12 -9.65 -20.26
CA ALA A 94 0.34 -9.75 -20.30
C ALA A 94 0.85 -11.20 -20.19
N LEU A 95 0.18 -12.07 -19.43
CA LEU A 95 0.48 -13.50 -19.38
C LEU A 95 0.23 -14.18 -20.73
N ASP A 96 -0.87 -13.87 -21.39
CA ASP A 96 -1.18 -14.40 -22.72
C ASP A 96 -0.13 -13.96 -23.75
N GLU A 97 0.31 -12.70 -23.70
CA GLU A 97 1.39 -12.20 -24.55
C GLU A 97 2.72 -12.95 -24.31
N VAL A 98 3.06 -13.25 -23.05
CA VAL A 98 4.26 -14.03 -22.71
C VAL A 98 4.16 -15.45 -23.28
N ALA A 99 2.99 -16.09 -23.17
CA ALA A 99 2.75 -17.42 -23.69
C ALA A 99 2.88 -17.45 -25.22
N GLN A 100 2.29 -16.48 -25.92
CA GLN A 100 2.40 -16.36 -27.38
C GLN A 100 3.85 -16.11 -27.82
N ALA A 101 4.57 -15.22 -27.13
CA ALA A 101 5.98 -14.94 -27.43
C ALA A 101 6.86 -16.18 -27.20
N TRP A 102 6.57 -16.96 -26.17
CA TRP A 102 7.25 -18.23 -25.90
C TRP A 102 7.01 -19.27 -27.01
N GLN A 103 5.76 -19.46 -27.42
CA GLN A 103 5.42 -20.39 -28.51
C GLN A 103 6.09 -20.01 -29.83
N ALA A 104 6.12 -18.72 -30.18
CA ALA A 104 6.81 -18.24 -31.38
C ALA A 104 8.32 -18.53 -31.32
N TYR A 105 8.94 -18.29 -30.16
CA TYR A 105 10.34 -18.60 -29.93
C TYR A 105 10.63 -20.12 -30.06
N GLU A 106 9.82 -20.98 -29.43
CA GLU A 106 9.97 -22.44 -29.53
C GLU A 106 9.81 -22.96 -30.96
N ALA A 107 8.87 -22.40 -31.73
CA ALA A 107 8.69 -22.75 -33.13
C ALA A 107 9.93 -22.37 -33.98
N ALA A 108 10.49 -21.18 -33.73
CA ALA A 108 11.72 -20.74 -34.38
C ALA A 108 12.92 -21.62 -33.99
N GLU A 109 13.06 -21.97 -32.71
CA GLU A 109 14.14 -22.84 -32.23
C GLU A 109 14.04 -24.26 -32.79
N THR A 110 12.83 -24.80 -32.90
CA THR A 110 12.58 -26.11 -33.52
C THR A 110 12.95 -26.10 -35.01
N THR A 111 12.58 -25.04 -35.72
CA THR A 111 12.96 -24.85 -37.13
C THR A 111 14.47 -24.75 -37.28
N LEU A 112 15.14 -23.98 -36.44
CA LEU A 112 16.59 -23.82 -36.45
C LEU A 112 17.33 -25.14 -36.15
N ARG A 113 16.84 -25.94 -35.19
CA ARG A 113 17.39 -27.27 -34.89
C ARG A 113 17.30 -28.18 -36.11
N ARG A 114 16.11 -28.28 -36.72
CA ARG A 114 15.90 -29.08 -37.95
C ARG A 114 16.84 -28.64 -39.08
N LEU A 115 17.02 -27.33 -39.29
CA LEU A 115 17.93 -26.80 -40.31
C LEU A 115 19.39 -27.08 -39.97
N SER A 116 19.77 -27.00 -38.70
CA SER A 116 21.14 -27.30 -38.26
C SER A 116 21.47 -28.78 -38.45
N ASP A 117 20.53 -29.67 -38.17
CA ASP A 117 20.67 -31.11 -38.41
C ASP A 117 20.78 -31.41 -39.91
N ALA A 118 19.99 -30.74 -40.74
CA ALA A 118 20.08 -30.85 -42.19
C ALA A 118 21.42 -30.31 -42.73
N ALA A 119 21.95 -29.24 -42.14
CA ALA A 119 23.23 -28.64 -42.52
C ALA A 119 24.45 -29.49 -42.11
N ALA A 120 24.28 -30.44 -41.18
CA ALA A 120 25.33 -31.40 -40.82
C ALA A 120 25.55 -32.48 -41.91
N MET A 121 24.60 -32.64 -42.83
CA MET A 121 24.74 -33.52 -43.99
C MET A 121 25.71 -32.90 -45.01
N PRO A 122 26.43 -33.71 -45.79
CA PRO A 122 27.28 -33.20 -46.86
C PRO A 122 26.50 -32.27 -47.80
N LEU A 123 26.95 -31.02 -47.89
CA LEU A 123 26.29 -30.01 -48.70
C LEU A 123 26.55 -30.30 -50.19
N PRO A 124 25.51 -30.27 -51.05
CA PRO A 124 25.71 -30.39 -52.49
C PRO A 124 26.55 -29.22 -52.99
N GLN A 125 27.45 -29.49 -53.94
CA GLN A 125 28.19 -28.41 -54.59
C GLN A 125 27.23 -27.55 -55.41
N THR A 126 27.04 -26.30 -54.99
CA THR A 126 26.26 -25.35 -55.76
C THR A 126 27.14 -24.61 -56.76
N PRO A 127 26.68 -24.39 -58.00
CA PRO A 127 27.43 -23.60 -58.98
C PRO A 127 27.68 -22.18 -58.46
N ARG A 128 28.84 -21.62 -58.77
CA ARG A 128 29.25 -20.27 -58.35
C ARG A 128 29.13 -19.28 -59.50
N THR A 129 27.94 -19.18 -60.09
CA THR A 129 27.68 -18.30 -61.25
C THR A 129 27.02 -16.99 -60.80
N PRO A 130 27.21 -15.88 -61.54
CA PRO A 130 26.54 -14.61 -61.22
C PRO A 130 25.00 -14.71 -61.20
N ALA A 131 24.41 -15.52 -62.09
CA ALA A 131 22.97 -15.72 -62.15
C ALA A 131 22.44 -16.39 -60.87
N GLU A 132 23.13 -17.42 -60.40
CA GLU A 132 22.82 -18.14 -59.17
C GLU A 132 22.90 -17.23 -57.94
N TYR A 133 23.93 -16.37 -57.85
CA TYR A 133 24.02 -15.40 -56.75
C TYR A 133 22.87 -14.40 -56.76
N ALA A 134 22.42 -13.95 -57.93
CA ALA A 134 21.26 -13.07 -58.04
C ALA A 134 19.96 -13.79 -57.62
N ASP A 135 19.82 -15.09 -57.88
CA ASP A 135 18.68 -15.89 -57.39
C ASP A 135 18.69 -16.04 -55.87
N ARG A 136 19.86 -16.29 -55.27
CA ARG A 136 20.02 -16.35 -53.80
C ARG A 136 19.69 -15.04 -53.12
N GLU A 137 20.15 -13.93 -53.69
CA GLU A 137 19.83 -12.60 -53.20
C GLU A 137 18.32 -12.32 -53.25
N ARG A 138 17.66 -12.65 -54.38
CA ARG A 138 16.19 -12.56 -54.51
C ARG A 138 15.46 -13.41 -53.48
N TRP A 139 15.94 -14.62 -53.25
CA TRP A 139 15.37 -15.51 -52.24
C TRP A 139 15.53 -14.92 -50.83
N LEU A 140 16.73 -14.45 -50.47
CA LEU A 140 17.02 -13.85 -49.17
C LEU A 140 16.13 -12.63 -48.91
N HIS A 141 15.99 -11.74 -49.88
CA HIS A 141 15.12 -10.56 -49.78
C HIS A 141 13.65 -10.96 -49.55
N ARG A 142 13.16 -11.96 -50.27
CA ARG A 142 11.79 -12.46 -50.11
C ARG A 142 11.59 -13.09 -48.72
N ALA A 143 12.50 -13.95 -48.31
CA ALA A 143 12.43 -14.62 -47.00
C ALA A 143 12.52 -13.61 -45.84
N ALA A 144 13.36 -12.59 -45.95
CA ALA A 144 13.46 -11.52 -44.96
C ALA A 144 12.19 -10.65 -44.91
N LEU A 145 11.59 -10.33 -46.06
CA LEU A 145 10.30 -9.63 -46.12
C LEU A 145 9.16 -10.46 -45.51
N ASP A 146 9.11 -11.75 -45.79
CA ASP A 146 8.11 -12.65 -45.21
C ASP A 146 8.26 -12.72 -43.68
N ALA A 147 9.49 -12.84 -43.17
CA ALA A 147 9.78 -12.82 -41.74
C ALA A 147 9.40 -11.47 -41.10
N TYR A 148 9.65 -10.36 -41.79
CA TYR A 148 9.24 -9.03 -41.34
C TYR A 148 7.71 -8.90 -41.25
N TRP A 149 6.97 -9.34 -42.27
CA TRP A 149 5.50 -9.30 -42.25
C TRP A 149 4.89 -10.18 -41.16
N ARG A 150 5.52 -11.30 -40.83
CA ARG A 150 5.16 -12.13 -39.66
C ARG A 150 5.58 -11.51 -38.32
N ARG A 151 6.26 -10.36 -38.33
CA ARG A 151 6.82 -9.69 -37.13
C ARG A 151 7.83 -10.55 -36.38
N GLU A 152 8.56 -11.39 -37.12
CA GLU A 152 9.62 -12.27 -36.64
C GLU A 152 11.01 -11.63 -36.81
N LEU A 153 11.14 -10.66 -37.72
CA LEU A 153 12.35 -9.91 -37.96
C LEU A 153 12.09 -8.40 -37.75
N PRO A 154 12.95 -7.68 -37.03
CA PRO A 154 12.79 -6.24 -36.83
C PRO A 154 13.21 -5.45 -38.08
N VAL A 155 12.73 -4.21 -38.20
CA VAL A 155 12.94 -3.37 -39.40
C VAL A 155 14.42 -3.00 -39.60
N GLU A 156 15.19 -2.89 -38.52
CA GLU A 156 16.61 -2.61 -38.56
C GLU A 156 17.37 -3.77 -39.21
N GLN A 157 17.05 -5.00 -38.81
CA GLN A 157 17.63 -6.22 -39.40
C GLN A 157 17.20 -6.41 -40.86
N LEU A 158 15.95 -6.08 -41.19
CA LEU A 158 15.50 -6.08 -42.59
C LEU A 158 16.31 -5.08 -43.43
N SER A 159 16.55 -3.89 -42.89
CA SER A 159 17.36 -2.86 -43.57
C SER A 159 18.81 -3.31 -43.75
N ASP A 160 19.38 -4.02 -42.76
CA ASP A 160 20.72 -4.60 -42.83
C ASP A 160 20.82 -5.71 -43.89
N VAL A 161 19.77 -6.50 -44.10
CA VAL A 161 19.70 -7.50 -45.20
C VAL A 161 19.81 -6.80 -46.55
N PHE A 162 19.00 -5.77 -46.81
CA PHE A 162 19.02 -5.01 -48.08
C PHE A 162 20.29 -4.19 -48.26
N ALA A 163 20.95 -3.79 -47.17
CA ALA A 163 22.22 -3.07 -47.20
C ALA A 163 23.44 -4.01 -47.19
N HIS A 164 23.24 -5.33 -47.18
CA HIS A 164 24.28 -6.35 -47.07
C HIS A 164 25.23 -6.14 -45.88
N ARG A 165 24.74 -5.58 -44.77
CA ARG A 165 25.51 -5.37 -43.54
C ARG A 165 25.41 -6.61 -42.66
N GLY A 166 26.43 -7.47 -42.72
CA GLY A 166 26.42 -8.76 -42.02
C GLY A 166 25.65 -9.87 -42.75
N TRP A 167 25.13 -9.58 -43.95
CA TRP A 167 24.43 -10.51 -44.83
C TRP A 167 25.18 -10.60 -46.16
N ASP A 168 25.81 -11.74 -46.44
CA ASP A 168 26.55 -11.94 -47.69
C ASP A 168 25.79 -12.89 -48.65
N PRO A 169 25.30 -12.39 -49.80
CA PRO A 169 24.65 -13.18 -50.84
C PRO A 169 25.52 -14.30 -51.45
N ARG A 170 26.84 -14.27 -51.21
CA ARG A 170 27.79 -15.27 -51.73
C ARG A 170 27.94 -16.50 -50.84
N LEU A 171 27.42 -16.45 -49.62
CA LEU A 171 27.40 -17.61 -48.72
C LEU A 171 26.63 -18.78 -49.33
N HIS A 172 26.88 -19.98 -48.79
CA HIS A 172 26.11 -21.14 -49.20
C HIS A 172 24.62 -20.93 -48.84
N PRO A 173 23.64 -21.35 -49.66
CA PRO A 173 22.22 -21.11 -49.38
C PRO A 173 21.78 -21.59 -47.99
N VAL A 174 22.30 -22.75 -47.55
CA VAL A 174 22.05 -23.28 -46.20
C VAL A 174 22.62 -22.39 -45.10
N GLU A 175 23.78 -21.78 -45.30
CA GLU A 175 24.37 -20.84 -44.33
C GLU A 175 23.55 -19.55 -44.23
N GLN A 176 23.01 -19.07 -45.36
CA GLN A 176 22.13 -17.90 -45.41
C GLN A 176 20.82 -18.15 -44.67
N GLU A 177 20.21 -19.31 -44.90
CA GLU A 177 18.99 -19.73 -44.21
C GLU A 177 19.24 -19.87 -42.70
N LEU A 178 20.35 -20.47 -42.29
CA LEU A 178 20.73 -20.55 -40.88
C LEU A 178 20.96 -19.18 -40.24
N LEU A 179 21.61 -18.25 -40.95
CA LEU A 179 21.80 -16.87 -40.47
C LEU A 179 20.45 -16.18 -40.26
N LEU A 180 19.52 -16.31 -41.23
CA LEU A 180 18.17 -15.74 -41.14
C LEU A 180 17.40 -16.29 -39.93
N HIS A 181 17.37 -17.61 -39.77
CA HIS A 181 16.65 -18.24 -38.68
C HIS A 181 17.29 -17.98 -37.30
N ARG A 182 18.61 -17.80 -37.22
CA ARG A 182 19.27 -17.35 -35.99
C ARG A 182 18.86 -15.92 -35.62
N ALA A 183 18.85 -15.01 -36.59
CA ALA A 183 18.42 -13.63 -36.36
C ALA A 183 16.96 -13.56 -35.89
N VAL A 184 16.06 -14.36 -36.51
CA VAL A 184 14.67 -14.50 -36.08
C VAL A 184 14.57 -15.04 -34.65
N ARG A 185 15.27 -16.14 -34.34
CA ARG A 185 15.29 -16.72 -32.97
C ARG A 185 15.73 -15.69 -31.94
N ASP A 186 16.81 -14.95 -32.22
CA ASP A 186 17.39 -13.99 -31.29
C ASP A 186 16.45 -12.81 -31.05
N HIS A 187 15.79 -12.32 -32.11
CA HIS A 187 14.75 -11.31 -31.98
C HIS A 187 13.55 -11.79 -31.15
N LEU A 188 13.04 -13.01 -31.42
CA LEU A 188 11.92 -13.58 -30.68
C LEU A 188 12.27 -13.83 -29.21
N LEU A 189 13.50 -14.25 -28.92
CA LEU A 189 14.01 -14.38 -27.55
C LEU A 189 14.03 -13.02 -26.83
N ALA A 190 14.52 -11.98 -27.49
CA ALA A 190 14.51 -10.62 -26.93
C ALA A 190 13.07 -10.14 -26.67
N ARG A 191 12.15 -10.39 -27.60
CA ARG A 191 10.72 -10.06 -27.44
C ARG A 191 10.08 -10.83 -26.29
N GLN A 192 10.40 -12.11 -26.11
CA GLN A 192 9.91 -12.92 -25.00
C GLN A 192 10.41 -12.40 -23.65
N ARG A 193 11.68 -11.99 -23.57
CA ARG A 193 12.25 -11.36 -22.35
C ARG A 193 11.54 -10.06 -22.02
N ALA A 194 11.36 -9.18 -23.01
CA ALA A 194 10.64 -7.92 -22.84
C ALA A 194 9.17 -8.14 -22.44
N ALA A 195 8.51 -9.16 -22.99
CA ALA A 195 7.15 -9.55 -22.58
C ALA A 195 7.11 -10.00 -21.12
N ARG A 196 8.09 -10.81 -20.67
CA ARG A 196 8.19 -11.23 -19.27
C ARG A 196 8.41 -10.06 -18.32
N GLU A 197 9.24 -9.08 -18.69
CA GLU A 197 9.45 -7.88 -17.86
C GLU A 197 8.15 -7.08 -17.70
N ARG A 198 7.38 -6.92 -18.77
CA ARG A 198 6.05 -6.27 -18.74
C ARG A 198 5.05 -7.04 -17.89
N GLU A 199 5.01 -8.37 -18.02
CA GLU A 199 4.17 -9.25 -17.18
C GLU A 199 4.51 -9.09 -15.71
N GLN A 200 5.79 -9.10 -15.34
CA GLN A 200 6.20 -8.91 -13.96
C GLN A 200 5.78 -7.54 -13.41
N GLY A 201 5.85 -6.48 -14.24
CA GLY A 201 5.35 -5.16 -13.91
C GLY A 201 3.84 -5.15 -13.67
N ALA A 202 3.07 -5.75 -14.57
CA ALA A 202 1.62 -5.88 -14.45
C ALA A 202 1.21 -6.72 -13.24
N ARG A 203 1.92 -7.81 -12.98
CA ARG A 203 1.72 -8.67 -11.80
C ARG A 203 1.89 -7.89 -10.50
N ARG A 204 3.00 -7.17 -10.34
CA ARG A 204 3.24 -6.33 -9.15
C ARG A 204 2.15 -5.28 -8.97
N ALA A 205 1.73 -4.63 -10.06
CA ALA A 205 0.65 -3.64 -10.00
C ALA A 205 -0.70 -4.27 -9.60
N ALA A 206 -1.00 -5.48 -10.09
CA ALA A 206 -2.20 -6.21 -9.72
C ALA A 206 -2.17 -6.67 -8.25
N GLU A 207 -1.04 -7.17 -7.77
CA GLU A 207 -0.85 -7.57 -6.37
C GLU A 207 -1.03 -6.37 -5.42
N LEU A 208 -0.44 -5.21 -5.75
CA LEU A 208 -0.60 -3.97 -4.99
C LEU A 208 -2.06 -3.49 -4.98
N ALA A 209 -2.72 -3.45 -6.14
CA ALA A 209 -4.11 -3.03 -6.22
C ALA A 209 -5.04 -3.97 -5.44
N ALA A 210 -4.79 -5.28 -5.49
CA ALA A 210 -5.54 -6.26 -4.72
C ALA A 210 -5.31 -6.12 -3.21
N ALA A 211 -4.08 -5.80 -2.77
CA ALA A 211 -3.78 -5.51 -1.37
C ALA A 211 -4.50 -4.25 -0.87
N ALA A 212 -4.47 -3.17 -1.65
CA ALA A 212 -5.18 -1.93 -1.34
C ALA A 212 -6.70 -2.16 -1.24
N ALA A 213 -7.29 -2.89 -2.19
CA ALA A 213 -8.70 -3.25 -2.15
C ALA A 213 -9.08 -4.06 -0.91
N ARG A 214 -8.23 -5.03 -0.50
CA ARG A 214 -8.45 -5.80 0.74
C ARG A 214 -8.35 -4.92 2.00
N SER A 215 -7.39 -3.99 2.05
CA SER A 215 -7.24 -3.05 3.17
C SER A 215 -8.48 -2.18 3.32
N LEU A 216 -8.90 -1.54 2.22
CA LEU A 216 -10.07 -0.65 2.22
C LEU A 216 -11.36 -1.41 2.56
N ARG A 217 -11.49 -2.66 2.08
CA ARG A 217 -12.63 -3.50 2.47
C ARG A 217 -12.64 -3.83 3.96
N ALA A 218 -11.48 -4.07 4.56
CA ALA A 218 -11.38 -4.26 6.01
C ALA A 218 -11.72 -2.96 6.77
N GLU A 219 -11.31 -1.80 6.26
CA GLU A 219 -11.69 -0.49 6.79
C GLU A 219 -13.19 -0.23 6.67
N THR A 220 -13.84 -0.58 5.55
CA THR A 220 -15.30 -0.47 5.41
C THR A 220 -16.02 -1.32 6.46
N VAL A 221 -15.54 -2.55 6.69
CA VAL A 221 -16.11 -3.41 7.75
C VAL A 221 -15.92 -2.78 9.13
N ALA A 222 -14.74 -2.21 9.41
CA ALA A 222 -14.48 -1.52 10.67
C ALA A 222 -15.35 -0.26 10.83
N ALA A 223 -15.62 0.47 9.75
CA ALA A 223 -16.42 1.68 9.75
C ALA A 223 -17.91 1.44 9.99
N LEU A 224 -18.43 0.30 9.53
CA LEU A 224 -19.82 -0.11 9.73
C LEU A 224 -20.06 -0.71 11.12
N LEU A 225 -19.00 -1.12 11.83
CA LEU A 225 -19.13 -1.57 13.20
C LEU A 225 -19.29 -0.36 14.11
N PRO A 226 -20.27 -0.36 15.04
CA PRO A 226 -20.36 0.69 16.04
C PRO A 226 -19.01 0.80 16.74
N ALA A 227 -18.46 2.02 16.84
CA ALA A 227 -17.26 2.26 17.62
C ALA A 227 -17.50 1.68 19.02
N THR A 228 -16.99 0.48 19.27
CA THR A 228 -17.04 -0.12 20.60
C THR A 228 -16.32 0.89 21.45
N GLN A 229 -17.11 1.52 22.29
CA GLN A 229 -16.67 2.61 23.12
C GLN A 229 -15.60 2.01 24.03
N GLU A 230 -14.33 2.08 23.59
CA GLU A 230 -13.16 2.14 24.45
C GLU A 230 -13.29 3.44 25.23
N ARG A 231 -14.32 3.49 26.08
CA ARG A 231 -14.23 4.09 27.40
C ARG A 231 -13.01 3.40 27.99
N ALA A 232 -11.85 4.02 27.78
CA ALA A 232 -10.88 4.13 28.84
C ALA A 232 -11.72 4.46 30.06
N SER A 233 -11.96 3.43 30.87
CA SER A 233 -12.71 3.53 32.10
C SER A 233 -11.85 4.43 32.96
N VAL A 234 -12.08 5.75 32.87
CA VAL A 234 -11.52 6.72 33.79
C VAL A 234 -12.32 6.64 35.10
N LEU A 235 -12.49 5.42 35.60
CA LEU A 235 -12.67 5.22 37.02
C LEU A 235 -11.27 5.44 37.62
N PRO A 236 -11.08 6.43 38.50
CA PRO A 236 -9.87 6.48 39.29
C PRO A 236 -9.90 5.21 40.15
N LEU A 237 -9.14 4.19 39.74
CA LEU A 237 -8.96 2.98 40.53
C LEU A 237 -8.10 3.35 41.73
N SER A 238 -8.75 3.99 42.70
CA SER A 238 -8.27 4.16 44.05
C SER A 238 -8.43 2.82 44.75
N ALA A 239 -7.57 1.87 44.39
CA ALA A 239 -7.31 0.66 45.17
C ALA A 239 -5.79 0.60 45.33
N LEU A 240 -5.27 1.26 46.36
CA LEU A 240 -4.86 0.61 47.60
C LEU A 240 -3.85 -0.50 47.32
N GLY A 241 -2.61 -0.20 47.72
CA GLY A 241 -1.40 -0.98 47.50
C GLY A 241 -1.58 -2.49 47.67
N PHE A 242 -1.07 -3.22 46.68
CA PHE A 242 -0.33 -4.42 46.96
C PHE A 242 1.05 -4.28 46.36
N SER A 243 2.00 -4.27 47.27
CA SER A 243 3.44 -4.27 47.10
C SER A 243 3.90 -5.31 46.08
N GLU A 244 4.87 -4.88 45.28
CA GLU A 244 5.86 -5.69 44.59
C GLU A 244 6.17 -7.00 45.31
N GLN A 245 5.93 -8.12 44.61
CA GLN A 245 6.67 -9.34 44.87
C GLN A 245 7.24 -9.81 43.53
N THR A 246 8.41 -9.25 43.22
CA THR A 246 9.34 -9.67 42.18
C THR A 246 9.61 -11.17 42.34
N ARG A 247 8.95 -11.99 41.52
CA ARG A 247 9.27 -13.40 41.38
C ARG A 247 10.21 -13.52 40.19
N GLU A 248 11.50 -13.63 40.51
CA GLU A 248 12.57 -13.98 39.58
C GLU A 248 12.19 -15.25 38.81
N ILE A 249 12.13 -15.15 37.49
CA ILE A 249 12.09 -16.30 36.59
C ILE A 249 13.53 -16.51 36.11
N PRO A 250 14.20 -17.64 36.40
CA PRO A 250 15.53 -17.89 35.89
C PRO A 250 15.48 -18.05 34.37
N ALA A 251 16.34 -17.29 33.70
CA ALA A 251 16.56 -17.36 32.27
C ALA A 251 17.08 -18.76 31.88
N VAL A 252 16.28 -19.49 31.11
CA VAL A 252 16.73 -20.71 30.44
C VAL A 252 17.61 -20.29 29.27
N VAL A 253 18.91 -20.48 29.45
CA VAL A 253 19.94 -20.40 28.41
C VAL A 253 19.69 -21.52 27.40
N VAL A 254 19.15 -21.18 26.23
CA VAL A 254 19.09 -22.10 25.09
C VAL A 254 20.46 -22.13 24.44
N GLY A 255 21.21 -23.18 24.75
CA GLY A 255 22.51 -23.48 24.17
C GLY A 255 22.41 -23.74 22.67
N ARG A 256 23.22 -22.98 21.92
CA ARG A 256 23.54 -23.20 20.51
C ARG A 256 24.47 -24.41 20.41
N ALA A 257 24.01 -25.49 19.78
CA ALA A 257 24.86 -26.60 19.38
C ALA A 257 25.13 -26.57 17.86
N PRO A 258 26.34 -26.96 17.42
CA PRO A 258 26.85 -26.68 16.07
C PRO A 258 26.40 -27.68 14.99
N VAL A 259 26.50 -27.16 13.77
CA VAL A 259 26.42 -27.79 12.45
C VAL A 259 27.16 -29.12 12.40
N ALA A 260 26.48 -30.17 11.92
CA ALA A 260 27.12 -31.34 11.33
C ALA A 260 27.01 -31.23 9.81
N ALA A 261 28.16 -31.17 9.16
CA ALA A 261 28.30 -31.33 7.72
C ALA A 261 28.10 -32.80 7.35
N TYR A 262 27.32 -33.04 6.29
CA TYR A 262 27.46 -34.18 5.39
C TYR A 262 26.95 -33.78 4.01
#